data_AF-A0A0E3P703-F1
#
_entry.id   AF-A0A0E3P703-F1
#
_cell.length_a   1.000
_cell.length_b   1.000
_cell.length_c   1.000
_cell.angle_alpha   90.00
_cell.angle_beta   90.00
_cell.angle_gamma   90.00
#
_symmetry.space_group_name_H-M   'P 1'
#
loop_
_entity.id
_entity.type
_entity.pdbx_description
1 polymer ?
#
loop_
_entity_poly.entity_id
_entity_poly.type
_entity_poly.pdbx_seq_one_letter_code
_entity_poly.pdbx_strand_id
1 'polypeptide(L)'
;MVKTEIKFKTLTPIWTGDANQKCTTIKETSIIGSMRWWYEAIVRGMGGYACDPSNGGCEFNTKDYEKALEKGQNVDEALEIGLKNVCPACRLFGCTGWKRRFKIVANDLGGTFSQRMNDDGYSGILEIEFYEIFKISDSEKWLLFQTLQIIENYGAFGGRTTRKPQGSPVGKDYGLIEVNLVNTDWASKSDYNKTQKWIKTITENCGKINNKNWFDFRYYWIIKGEYLDRLKINEIFGLDNKGNVSIYGDEFLEFLRGNRASSMIPGSSKKIFSFKIGNKVFGYVRNEQELDIIKRKLQTRIKQDINNIITGKDILLNIQNGRNGDV
;
A
#
# COMPACT_ATOMS: atom_id res chain seq x y z
N MET A 1 17.92 -6.57 -20.56
CA MET A 1 17.32 -6.41 -19.21
C MET A 1 17.02 -4.94 -19.05
N VAL A 2 15.75 -4.54 -18.93
CA VAL A 2 15.41 -3.13 -18.72
C VAL A 2 15.71 -2.82 -17.26
N LYS A 3 16.64 -1.88 -17.04
CA LYS A 3 16.98 -1.35 -15.73
C LYS A 3 16.10 -0.12 -15.51
N THR A 4 15.29 -0.14 -14.47
CA THR A 4 14.52 1.03 -14.04
C THR A 4 15.09 1.53 -12.74
N GLU A 5 15.48 2.80 -12.69
CA GLU A 5 16.02 3.44 -11.50
C GLU A 5 14.94 4.28 -10.82
N ILE A 6 14.77 4.03 -9.53
CA ILE A 6 13.75 4.65 -8.68
C ILE A 6 14.47 5.22 -7.46
N LYS A 7 14.40 6.53 -7.25
CA LYS A 7 14.99 7.17 -6.07
C LYS A 7 13.90 7.53 -5.10
N PHE A 8 14.01 7.04 -3.87
CA PHE A 8 13.15 7.44 -2.76
C PHE A 8 13.88 8.44 -1.89
N LYS A 9 13.43 9.69 -1.89
CA LYS A 9 13.94 10.71 -0.99
C LYS A 9 13.02 10.80 0.21
N THR A 10 13.56 10.63 1.42
CA THR A 10 12.76 10.66 2.64
C THR A 10 12.40 12.09 3.03
N LEU A 11 11.11 12.38 3.21
CA LEU A 11 10.62 13.60 3.86
C LEU A 11 10.50 13.42 5.37
N THR A 12 10.20 12.19 5.79
CA THR A 12 10.33 11.73 7.17
C THR A 12 11.02 10.37 7.18
N PRO A 13 11.67 9.96 8.29
CA PRO A 13 12.44 8.73 8.28
C PRO A 13 11.59 7.51 7.86
N ILE A 14 12.14 6.61 7.04
CA ILE A 14 11.49 5.34 6.74
C ILE A 14 11.89 4.35 7.82
N TRP A 15 10.91 3.73 8.49
CA TRP A 15 11.17 2.70 9.48
C TRP A 15 10.89 1.31 8.92
N THR A 16 11.89 0.43 8.92
CA THR A 16 11.75 -0.96 8.45
C THR A 16 12.11 -1.93 9.56
N GLY A 17 11.09 -2.50 10.19
CA GLY A 17 11.25 -3.42 11.31
C GLY A 17 11.71 -4.81 10.86
N ASP A 18 12.61 -5.40 11.62
CA ASP A 18 12.89 -6.84 11.58
C ASP A 18 11.86 -7.64 12.39
N ALA A 19 12.04 -8.97 12.43
CA ALA A 19 11.17 -9.88 13.20
C ALA A 19 11.14 -9.57 14.71
N ASN A 20 12.15 -8.86 15.23
CA ASN A 20 12.25 -8.43 16.62
C ASN A 20 11.73 -7.00 16.83
N GLN A 21 11.08 -6.41 15.82
CA GLN A 21 10.57 -5.03 15.82
C GLN A 21 11.67 -3.97 16.02
N LYS A 22 12.91 -4.27 15.59
CA LYS A 22 14.04 -3.34 15.57
C LYS A 22 14.29 -2.84 14.15
N CYS A 23 14.84 -1.64 14.02
CA CYS A 23 15.16 -1.02 12.73
C CYS A 23 16.66 -0.75 12.68
N THR A 24 17.42 -1.84 12.66
CA THR A 24 18.88 -1.82 12.64
C THR A 24 19.44 -1.68 11.24
N THR A 25 18.70 -2.11 10.21
CA THR A 25 19.04 -1.87 8.80
C THR A 25 17.76 -1.67 7.99
N ILE A 26 17.90 -1.09 6.79
CA ILE A 26 16.82 -1.09 5.82
C ILE A 26 16.45 -2.54 5.48
N LYS A 27 15.16 -2.87 5.38
CA LYS A 27 14.71 -4.21 4.99
C LYS A 27 14.04 -4.18 3.63
N GLU A 28 14.61 -4.90 2.67
CA GLU A 28 14.04 -5.11 1.33
C GLU A 28 12.57 -5.56 1.41
N THR A 29 12.29 -6.51 2.31
CA THR A 29 10.95 -7.06 2.52
C THR A 29 9.94 -6.02 2.99
N SER A 30 10.35 -5.03 3.80
CA SER A 30 9.48 -3.93 4.23
C SER A 30 9.18 -2.94 3.10
N ILE A 31 10.17 -2.67 2.24
CA ILE A 31 10.00 -1.82 1.03
C ILE A 31 9.01 -2.49 0.08
N ILE A 32 9.25 -3.77 -0.24
CA ILE A 32 8.37 -4.56 -1.11
C ILE A 32 6.96 -4.68 -0.51
N GLY A 33 6.86 -4.96 0.79
CA GLY A 33 5.58 -5.08 1.49
C GLY A 33 4.77 -3.78 1.48
N SER A 34 5.43 -2.64 1.64
CA SER A 34 4.78 -1.32 1.57
C SER A 34 4.22 -1.04 0.17
N MET A 35 5.00 -1.32 -0.89
CA MET A 35 4.51 -1.20 -2.27
C MET A 35 3.34 -2.14 -2.52
N ARG A 36 3.45 -3.40 -2.08
CA ARG A 36 2.40 -4.41 -2.23
C ARG A 36 1.09 -3.99 -1.57
N TRP A 37 1.14 -3.45 -0.35
CA TRP A 37 -0.06 -3.06 0.40
C TRP A 37 -0.88 -1.98 -0.33
N TRP A 38 -0.20 -0.97 -0.87
CA TRP A 38 -0.85 0.05 -1.70
C TRP A 38 -1.33 -0.50 -3.05
N TYR A 39 -0.53 -1.34 -3.71
CA TYR A 39 -0.90 -1.98 -4.96
C TYR A 39 -2.17 -2.82 -4.81
N GLU A 40 -2.27 -3.62 -3.75
CA GLU A 40 -3.47 -4.40 -3.42
C GLU A 40 -4.69 -3.49 -3.22
N ALA A 41 -4.54 -2.37 -2.50
CA ALA A 41 -5.63 -1.42 -2.29
C ALA A 41 -6.13 -0.81 -3.60
N ILE A 42 -5.22 -0.45 -4.51
CA ILE A 42 -5.56 0.09 -5.82
C ILE A 42 -6.24 -0.96 -6.70
N VAL A 43 -5.76 -2.22 -6.70
CA VAL A 43 -6.44 -3.32 -7.41
C VAL A 43 -7.89 -3.46 -6.95
N ARG A 44 -8.14 -3.46 -5.63
CA ARG A 44 -9.50 -3.49 -5.07
C ARG A 44 -10.30 -2.24 -5.47
N GLY A 45 -9.64 -1.08 -5.45
CA GLY A 45 -10.24 0.19 -5.83
C GLY A 45 -10.67 0.25 -7.30
N MET A 46 -9.92 -0.40 -8.19
CA MET A 46 -10.26 -0.54 -9.61
C MET A 46 -11.33 -1.63 -9.87
N GLY A 47 -11.88 -2.25 -8.82
CA GLY A 47 -12.92 -3.27 -8.89
C GLY A 47 -12.40 -4.71 -8.94
N GLY A 48 -11.11 -4.93 -8.72
CA GLY A 48 -10.48 -6.24 -8.78
C GLY A 48 -10.44 -7.00 -7.46
N TYR A 49 -10.11 -8.29 -7.54
CA TYR A 49 -9.75 -9.10 -6.39
C TYR A 49 -8.24 -8.99 -6.10
N ALA A 50 -7.89 -8.75 -4.83
CA ALA A 50 -6.53 -8.91 -4.32
C ALA A 50 -6.59 -9.56 -2.94
N CYS A 51 -5.97 -10.73 -2.79
CA CYS A 51 -5.94 -11.45 -1.51
C CYS A 51 -5.13 -10.68 -0.46
N ASP A 52 -5.38 -10.98 0.81
CA ASP A 52 -4.48 -10.63 1.91
C ASP A 52 -3.56 -11.83 2.20
N PRO A 53 -2.24 -11.73 1.97
CA PRO A 53 -1.32 -12.84 2.18
C PRO A 53 -1.25 -13.29 3.65
N SER A 54 -1.69 -12.47 4.61
CA SER A 54 -1.73 -12.84 6.03
C SER A 54 -2.96 -13.67 6.42
N ASN A 55 -3.94 -13.84 5.54
CA ASN A 55 -5.20 -14.55 5.84
C ASN A 55 -5.68 -15.45 4.69
N GLY A 56 -4.75 -16.25 4.13
CA GLY A 56 -5.02 -17.12 2.99
C GLY A 56 -4.74 -16.42 1.65
N GLY A 57 -3.56 -16.69 1.10
CA GLY A 57 -3.08 -16.10 -0.15
C GLY A 57 -3.49 -16.85 -1.41
N CYS A 58 -3.06 -16.33 -2.57
CA CYS A 58 -3.04 -17.10 -3.81
C CYS A 58 -1.98 -18.21 -3.75
N GLU A 59 -2.18 -19.24 -4.56
CA GLU A 59 -1.20 -20.29 -4.80
C GLU A 59 -1.09 -20.48 -6.32
N PHE A 60 0.15 -20.60 -6.80
CA PHE A 60 0.41 -20.91 -8.20
C PHE A 60 0.18 -22.39 -8.46
N ASN A 61 -0.53 -22.69 -9.53
CA ASN A 61 -0.89 -24.05 -9.86
C ASN A 61 0.25 -24.74 -10.62
N THR A 62 1.24 -25.23 -9.86
CA THR A 62 2.41 -25.95 -10.40
C THR A 62 1.99 -27.15 -11.23
N LYS A 63 0.95 -27.88 -10.82
CA LYS A 63 0.46 -29.07 -11.53
C LYS A 63 -0.03 -28.75 -12.93
N ASP A 64 -0.83 -27.69 -13.08
CA ASP A 64 -1.35 -27.32 -14.40
C ASP A 64 -0.27 -26.64 -15.26
N TYR A 65 0.68 -25.94 -14.64
CA TYR A 65 1.88 -25.44 -15.31
C TYR A 65 2.74 -26.57 -15.89
N GLU A 66 3.07 -27.60 -15.10
CA GLU A 66 3.88 -28.74 -15.55
C GLU A 66 3.17 -29.51 -16.68
N LYS A 67 1.86 -29.76 -16.55
CA LYS A 67 1.05 -30.37 -17.61
C LYS A 67 1.01 -29.55 -18.90
N ALA A 68 1.03 -28.23 -18.80
CA ALA A 68 1.07 -27.35 -19.97
C ALA A 68 2.40 -27.51 -20.72
N LEU A 69 3.52 -27.58 -20.01
CA LEU A 69 4.84 -27.84 -20.60
C LEU A 69 4.91 -29.22 -21.25
N GLU A 70 4.40 -30.26 -20.59
CA GLU A 70 4.36 -31.63 -21.14
C GLU A 70 3.55 -31.71 -22.45
N LYS A 71 2.51 -30.88 -22.59
CA LYS A 71 1.69 -30.75 -23.81
C LYS A 71 2.35 -29.91 -24.91
N GLY A 72 3.59 -29.47 -24.71
CA GLY A 72 4.36 -28.70 -25.70
C GLY A 72 4.05 -27.21 -25.73
N GLN A 73 3.33 -26.67 -24.72
CA GLN A 73 3.16 -25.22 -24.62
C GLN A 73 4.49 -24.55 -24.27
N ASN A 74 4.70 -23.34 -24.78
CA ASN A 74 5.87 -22.57 -24.40
C ASN A 74 5.75 -22.08 -22.94
N VAL A 75 6.88 -21.65 -22.39
CA VAL A 75 6.98 -21.24 -20.98
C VAL A 75 5.99 -20.13 -20.63
N ASP A 76 5.84 -19.11 -21.48
CA ASP A 76 4.94 -17.97 -21.21
C ASP A 76 3.46 -18.43 -21.14
N GLU A 77 3.03 -19.32 -22.04
CA GLU A 77 1.69 -19.89 -22.02
C GLU A 77 1.43 -20.76 -20.79
N ALA A 78 2.39 -21.64 -20.48
CA ALA A 78 2.30 -22.49 -19.29
C ALA A 78 2.21 -21.65 -18.01
N LEU A 79 2.98 -20.56 -17.93
CA LEU A 79 2.95 -19.63 -16.80
C LEU A 79 1.57 -19.00 -16.61
N GLU A 80 0.92 -18.53 -17.67
CA GLU A 80 -0.43 -17.95 -17.54
C GLU A 80 -1.47 -18.98 -17.11
N ILE A 81 -1.30 -20.26 -17.47
CA ILE A 81 -2.14 -21.36 -16.97
C ILE A 81 -1.93 -21.54 -15.45
N GLY A 82 -0.69 -21.62 -15.00
CA GLY A 82 -0.38 -21.73 -13.57
C GLY A 82 -0.85 -20.52 -12.76
N LEU A 83 -0.86 -19.33 -13.36
CA LEU A 83 -1.29 -18.07 -12.77
C LEU A 83 -2.80 -17.79 -12.88
N LYS A 84 -3.58 -18.70 -13.48
CA LYS A 84 -5.01 -18.48 -13.76
C LYS A 84 -5.80 -17.94 -12.56
N ASN A 85 -5.57 -18.51 -11.37
CA ASN A 85 -6.27 -18.15 -10.13
C ASN A 85 -5.44 -17.25 -9.19
N VAL A 86 -4.37 -16.64 -9.70
CA VAL A 86 -3.46 -15.77 -8.96
C VAL A 86 -3.84 -14.31 -9.21
N CYS A 87 -4.15 -13.58 -8.13
CA CYS A 87 -4.59 -12.18 -8.20
C CYS A 87 -3.50 -11.25 -8.75
N PRO A 88 -3.85 -10.05 -9.25
CA PRO A 88 -2.90 -9.11 -9.84
C PRO A 88 -1.69 -8.78 -8.94
N ALA A 89 -1.90 -8.64 -7.63
CA ALA A 89 -0.82 -8.35 -6.68
C ALA A 89 0.14 -9.54 -6.55
N CYS A 90 -0.39 -10.76 -6.39
CA CYS A 90 0.44 -11.97 -6.29
C CYS A 90 1.21 -12.28 -7.57
N ARG A 91 0.67 -11.95 -8.75
CA ARG A 91 1.39 -12.11 -10.04
C ARG A 91 2.70 -11.31 -10.06
N LEU A 92 2.70 -10.09 -9.54
CA LEU A 92 3.89 -9.22 -9.49
C LEU A 92 4.78 -9.52 -8.27
N PHE A 93 4.19 -9.55 -7.07
CA PHE A 93 4.89 -9.61 -5.79
C PHE A 93 5.15 -11.03 -5.25
N GLY A 94 4.63 -12.06 -5.91
CA GLY A 94 4.79 -13.45 -5.51
C GLY A 94 3.73 -13.95 -4.53
N CYS A 95 3.61 -15.27 -4.46
CA CYS A 95 2.78 -16.02 -3.52
C CYS A 95 3.32 -17.45 -3.35
N THR A 96 2.60 -18.33 -2.67
CA THR A 96 3.01 -19.74 -2.54
C THR A 96 3.15 -20.36 -3.93
N GLY A 97 4.28 -21.04 -4.18
CA GLY A 97 4.62 -21.62 -5.48
C GLY A 97 5.02 -20.62 -6.56
N TRP A 98 5.04 -19.30 -6.28
CA TRP A 98 5.35 -18.26 -7.27
C TRP A 98 6.26 -17.16 -6.72
N LYS A 99 7.44 -17.03 -7.33
CA LYS A 99 8.39 -15.98 -6.95
C LYS A 99 7.95 -14.63 -7.54
N ARG A 100 8.25 -13.53 -6.83
CA ARG A 100 8.13 -12.17 -7.37
C ARG A 100 8.85 -12.03 -8.73
N ARG A 101 8.28 -11.22 -9.63
CA ARG A 101 8.77 -11.05 -11.00
C ARG A 101 9.95 -10.09 -11.15
N PHE A 102 10.34 -9.43 -10.07
CA PHE A 102 11.40 -8.43 -10.06
C PHE A 102 12.33 -8.62 -8.87
N LYS A 103 13.55 -8.07 -8.93
CA LYS A 103 14.42 -7.81 -7.77
C LYS A 103 14.67 -6.32 -7.63
N ILE A 104 14.89 -5.88 -6.39
CA ILE A 104 15.35 -4.53 -6.09
C ILE A 104 16.75 -4.59 -5.48
N VAL A 105 17.60 -3.63 -5.84
CA VAL A 105 18.96 -3.47 -5.32
C VAL A 105 19.11 -2.02 -4.86
N ALA A 106 19.72 -1.80 -3.70
CA ALA A 106 19.99 -0.44 -3.21
C ALA A 106 21.44 -0.03 -3.53
N ASN A 107 21.62 0.98 -4.37
CA ASN A 107 22.94 1.40 -4.86
C ASN A 107 23.82 2.00 -3.76
N ASP A 108 23.28 2.97 -3.02
CA ASP A 108 24.00 3.72 -1.99
C ASP A 108 24.32 2.92 -0.73
N LEU A 109 23.96 1.64 -0.71
CA LEU A 109 24.17 0.72 0.41
C LEU A 109 25.13 -0.42 0.02
N GLY A 110 26.02 -0.18 -0.93
CA GLY A 110 26.96 -1.19 -1.43
C GLY A 110 26.24 -2.38 -2.08
N GLY A 111 25.09 -2.13 -2.73
CA GLY A 111 24.26 -3.15 -3.35
C GLY A 111 23.47 -4.03 -2.36
N THR A 112 23.53 -3.76 -1.06
CA THR A 112 22.88 -4.57 -0.02
C THR A 112 22.11 -3.66 0.94
N PHE A 113 20.94 -4.07 1.43
CA PHE A 113 20.19 -3.28 2.43
C PHE A 113 20.82 -3.35 3.84
N SER A 114 22.14 -3.19 3.95
CA SER A 114 22.95 -3.48 5.14
C SER A 114 23.36 -2.24 5.93
N GLN A 115 23.00 -1.03 5.48
CA GLN A 115 23.31 0.20 6.22
C GLN A 115 22.74 0.13 7.64
N ARG A 116 23.62 0.26 8.63
CA ARG A 116 23.24 0.26 10.04
C ARG A 116 22.55 1.55 10.43
N MET A 117 21.55 1.44 11.31
CA MET A 117 20.67 2.51 11.75
C MET A 117 20.43 2.44 13.26
N ASN A 118 20.18 3.59 13.89
CA ASN A 118 20.00 3.72 15.34
C ASN A 118 18.54 3.50 15.79
N ASP A 119 17.83 2.53 15.21
CA ASP A 119 16.40 2.23 15.46
C ASP A 119 15.38 3.34 15.14
N ASP A 120 15.87 4.49 14.66
CA ASP A 120 15.13 5.74 14.51
C ASP A 120 14.65 6.03 13.07
N GLY A 121 14.79 5.03 12.19
CA GLY A 121 14.45 5.10 10.77
C GLY A 121 15.56 5.69 9.90
N TYR A 122 15.43 5.51 8.58
CA TYR A 122 16.43 5.91 7.58
C TYR A 122 16.02 7.27 7.05
N SER A 123 16.97 8.21 6.99
CA SER A 123 16.77 9.51 6.36
C SER A 123 17.87 9.73 5.33
N GLY A 124 17.48 10.10 4.11
CA GLY A 124 18.39 10.28 2.99
C GLY A 124 17.70 9.99 1.66
N ILE A 125 18.53 9.73 0.65
CA ILE A 125 18.10 9.29 -0.66
C ILE A 125 18.43 7.80 -0.75
N LEU A 126 17.40 6.99 -0.94
CA LEU A 126 17.53 5.57 -1.21
C LEU A 126 17.37 5.33 -2.71
N GLU A 127 18.49 5.15 -3.40
CA GLU A 127 18.50 4.77 -4.81
C GLU A 127 18.24 3.28 -4.97
N ILE A 128 17.11 2.93 -5.59
CA ILE A 128 16.69 1.56 -5.84
C ILE A 128 16.69 1.27 -7.33
N GLU A 129 17.41 0.22 -7.69
CA GLU A 129 17.37 -0.34 -9.04
C GLU A 129 16.41 -1.50 -9.09
N PHE A 130 15.45 -1.41 -10.00
CA PHE A 130 14.47 -2.44 -10.28
C PHE A 130 14.92 -3.26 -11.50
N TYR A 131 14.98 -4.57 -11.31
CA TYR A 131 15.35 -5.51 -12.35
C TYR A 131 14.23 -6.53 -12.56
N GLU A 132 13.78 -6.65 -13.80
CA GLU A 132 12.88 -7.71 -14.23
C GLU A 132 13.62 -9.07 -14.18
N ILE A 133 13.08 -10.01 -13.40
CA ILE A 133 13.53 -11.41 -13.36
C ILE A 133 12.74 -12.22 -14.39
N PHE A 134 11.43 -11.97 -14.45
CA PHE A 134 10.51 -12.52 -15.43
C PHE A 134 9.81 -11.38 -16.14
N LYS A 135 9.21 -11.67 -17.30
CA LYS A 135 8.42 -10.70 -18.05
C LYS A 135 7.31 -10.12 -17.17
N ILE A 136 7.30 -8.79 -17.04
CA ILE A 136 6.24 -8.04 -16.38
C ILE A 136 5.37 -7.42 -17.47
N SER A 137 4.06 -7.65 -17.41
CA SER A 137 3.12 -7.09 -18.38
C SER A 137 3.04 -5.56 -18.28
N ASP A 138 2.61 -4.92 -19.36
CA ASP A 138 2.47 -3.46 -19.39
C ASP A 138 1.44 -2.95 -18.35
N SER A 139 0.38 -3.73 -18.07
CA SER A 139 -0.59 -3.43 -17.00
C SER A 139 0.02 -3.53 -15.60
N GLU A 140 0.86 -4.53 -15.33
CA GLU A 140 1.58 -4.65 -14.05
C GLU A 140 2.57 -3.48 -13.87
N LYS A 141 3.27 -3.09 -14.93
CA LYS A 141 4.20 -1.94 -14.93
C LYS A 141 3.48 -0.64 -14.65
N TRP A 142 2.41 -0.35 -15.40
CA TRP A 142 1.60 0.84 -15.22
C TRP A 142 1.02 0.91 -13.81
N LEU A 143 0.51 -0.20 -13.28
CA LEU A 143 -0.06 -0.24 -11.93
C LEU A 143 0.99 -0.04 -10.84
N LEU A 144 2.20 -0.58 -11.01
CA LEU A 144 3.32 -0.33 -10.11
C LEU A 144 3.71 1.16 -10.13
N PHE A 145 3.79 1.77 -11.31
CA PHE A 145 4.05 3.20 -11.46
C PHE A 145 3.00 4.04 -10.71
N GLN A 146 1.71 3.78 -10.94
CA GLN A 146 0.62 4.48 -10.24
C GLN A 146 0.66 4.26 -8.73
N THR A 147 1.05 3.06 -8.28
CA THR A 147 1.24 2.76 -6.85
C THR A 147 2.29 3.68 -6.23
N LEU A 148 3.42 3.88 -6.89
CA LEU A 148 4.48 4.76 -6.40
C LEU A 148 4.05 6.23 -6.36
N GLN A 149 3.35 6.69 -7.40
CA GLN A 149 2.77 8.04 -7.45
C GLN A 149 1.74 8.26 -6.33
N ILE A 150 0.92 7.24 -6.03
CA ILE A 150 -0.05 7.30 -4.93
C ILE A 150 0.64 7.36 -3.57
N ILE A 151 1.70 6.56 -3.35
CA ILE A 151 2.45 6.56 -2.09
C ILE A 151 3.03 7.94 -1.79
N GLU A 152 3.66 8.57 -2.79
CA GLU A 152 4.24 9.91 -2.67
C GLU A 152 3.18 10.96 -2.30
N ASN A 153 2.14 11.05 -3.13
CA ASN A 153 1.19 12.17 -3.08
C ASN A 153 0.11 12.00 -1.99
N TYR A 154 -0.28 10.77 -1.72
CA TYR A 154 -1.45 10.46 -0.88
C TYR A 154 -1.10 9.49 0.27
N GLY A 155 0.00 8.76 0.17
CA GLY A 155 0.30 7.68 1.09
C GLY A 155 1.42 7.96 2.09
N ALA A 156 1.90 6.85 2.62
CA ALA A 156 3.10 6.71 3.44
C ALA A 156 3.72 5.33 3.22
N PHE A 157 4.98 5.18 3.61
CA PHE A 157 5.84 4.07 3.26
C PHE A 157 6.60 3.50 4.47
N GLY A 158 6.62 2.19 4.65
CA GLY A 158 7.25 1.55 5.80
C GLY A 158 6.37 1.46 7.05
N GLY A 159 6.99 1.10 8.17
CA GLY A 159 6.33 0.90 9.46
C GLY A 159 6.24 2.18 10.29
N ARG A 160 5.53 2.09 11.43
CA ARG A 160 5.29 3.20 12.39
C ARG A 160 4.56 4.43 11.82
N THR A 161 4.05 4.36 10.59
CA THR A 161 3.25 5.40 9.91
C THR A 161 1.92 5.72 10.61
N THR A 162 1.44 4.86 11.51
CA THR A 162 0.20 5.04 12.30
C THR A 162 0.43 5.70 13.67
N ARG A 163 1.65 6.17 13.97
CA ARG A 163 1.92 6.93 15.19
C ARG A 163 1.10 8.22 15.17
N LYS A 164 0.50 8.56 16.31
CA LYS A 164 -0.35 9.74 16.44
C LYS A 164 0.53 10.96 16.79
N PRO A 165 0.46 12.07 16.04
CA PRO A 165 1.23 13.27 16.34
C PRO A 165 1.01 13.75 17.78
N GLN A 166 2.11 13.94 18.51
CA GLN A 166 2.14 14.46 19.88
C GLN A 166 3.54 14.94 20.23
N GLY A 167 3.69 15.71 21.32
CA GLY A 167 4.97 16.35 21.69
C GLY A 167 6.09 15.40 22.13
N SER A 168 5.84 14.10 22.28
CA SER A 168 6.84 13.11 22.68
C SER A 168 7.44 12.36 21.47
N PRO A 169 8.60 11.71 21.60
CA PRO A 169 9.22 10.92 20.50
C PRO A 169 8.32 9.80 19.94
N VAL A 170 7.33 9.34 20.71
CA VAL A 170 6.35 8.35 20.26
C VAL A 170 5.44 8.91 19.17
N GLY A 171 5.27 10.23 19.08
CA GLY A 171 4.50 10.93 18.05
C GLY A 171 5.29 11.37 16.81
N LYS A 172 6.55 10.92 16.67
CA LYS A 172 7.38 11.22 15.48
C LYS A 172 6.75 10.63 14.21
N ASP A 173 6.76 11.42 13.15
CA ASP A 173 6.28 11.03 11.81
C ASP A 173 7.29 10.13 11.10
N TYR A 174 6.79 9.19 10.30
CA TYR A 174 7.60 8.23 9.54
C TYR A 174 6.99 7.97 8.17
N GLY A 175 7.83 7.68 7.18
CA GLY A 175 7.39 7.10 5.91
C GLY A 175 6.83 8.07 4.87
N LEU A 176 7.00 9.37 5.04
CA LEU A 176 6.72 10.31 3.96
C LEU A 176 7.93 10.34 3.03
N ILE A 177 7.70 10.19 1.73
CA ILE A 177 8.75 10.11 0.71
C ILE A 177 8.37 10.94 -0.52
N GLU A 178 9.39 11.41 -1.23
CA GLU A 178 9.31 11.83 -2.63
C GLU A 178 9.84 10.69 -3.50
N VAL A 179 9.23 10.49 -4.66
CA VAL A 179 9.60 9.42 -5.59
C VAL A 179 10.08 10.05 -6.89
N ASN A 180 11.38 9.97 -7.15
CA ASN A 180 11.95 10.38 -8.41
C ASN A 180 12.15 9.16 -9.32
N LEU A 181 11.41 9.13 -10.42
CA LEU A 181 11.47 8.06 -11.41
C LEU A 181 12.30 8.52 -12.60
N VAL A 182 13.46 7.89 -12.80
CA VAL A 182 14.31 8.15 -13.96
C VAL A 182 13.81 7.28 -15.11
N ASN A 183 13.43 7.93 -16.23
CA ASN A 183 12.85 7.29 -17.41
C ASN A 183 11.58 6.46 -17.11
N THR A 184 10.41 7.03 -17.44
CA THR A 184 9.11 6.41 -17.17
C THR A 184 8.48 5.70 -18.37
N ASP A 185 9.21 5.55 -19.48
CA ASP A 185 8.68 4.95 -20.72
C ASP A 185 8.28 3.49 -20.54
N TRP A 186 8.83 2.80 -19.54
CA TRP A 186 8.46 1.43 -19.21
C TRP A 186 7.01 1.32 -18.70
N ALA A 187 6.41 2.40 -18.20
CA ALA A 187 5.05 2.44 -17.67
C ALA A 187 4.03 3.03 -18.66
N SER A 188 4.45 3.58 -19.80
CA SER A 188 3.57 4.31 -20.74
C SER A 188 2.82 3.41 -21.73
N LYS A 189 3.14 2.10 -21.76
CA LYS A 189 2.55 1.14 -22.71
C LYS A 189 1.14 0.67 -22.35
N SER A 190 0.68 0.94 -21.14
CA SER A 190 -0.69 0.68 -20.68
C SER A 190 -1.31 1.96 -20.11
N ASP A 191 -2.59 1.87 -19.78
CA ASP A 191 -3.40 2.95 -19.22
C ASP A 191 -4.42 2.37 -18.23
N TYR A 192 -5.21 3.26 -17.62
CA TYR A 192 -6.23 2.87 -16.64
C TYR A 192 -7.22 1.84 -17.22
N ASN A 193 -7.76 2.09 -18.41
CA ASN A 193 -8.84 1.27 -18.97
C ASN A 193 -8.32 -0.12 -19.37
N LYS A 194 -7.15 -0.19 -20.00
CA LYS A 194 -6.48 -1.47 -20.33
C LYS A 194 -6.16 -2.25 -19.07
N THR A 195 -5.60 -1.58 -18.06
CA THR A 195 -5.24 -2.22 -16.78
C THR A 195 -6.48 -2.70 -16.04
N GLN A 196 -7.56 -1.91 -16.02
CA GLN A 196 -8.82 -2.31 -15.38
C GLN A 196 -9.44 -3.52 -16.07
N LYS A 197 -9.43 -3.57 -17.42
CA LYS A 197 -9.88 -4.75 -18.16
C LYS A 197 -9.07 -6.00 -17.80
N TRP A 198 -7.74 -5.85 -17.72
CA TRP A 198 -6.84 -6.93 -17.30
C TRP A 198 -7.14 -7.41 -15.86
N ILE A 199 -7.32 -6.48 -14.92
CA ILE A 199 -7.71 -6.79 -13.53
C ILE A 199 -9.05 -7.55 -13.50
N LYS A 200 -10.04 -7.11 -14.28
CA LYS A 200 -11.36 -7.74 -14.34
C LYS A 200 -11.27 -9.18 -14.82
N THR A 201 -10.54 -9.45 -15.91
CA THR A 201 -10.33 -10.81 -16.41
C THR A 201 -9.68 -11.72 -15.36
N ILE A 202 -8.66 -11.25 -14.65
CA ILE A 202 -8.02 -12.03 -13.58
C ILE A 202 -9.00 -12.28 -12.43
N THR A 203 -9.80 -11.28 -12.07
CA THR A 203 -10.77 -11.36 -10.98
C THR A 203 -11.85 -12.40 -11.29
N GLU A 204 -12.36 -12.41 -12.51
CA GLU A 204 -13.31 -13.41 -13.01
C GLU A 204 -12.71 -14.83 -12.93
N ASN A 205 -11.46 -14.99 -13.37
CA ASN A 205 -10.75 -16.28 -13.28
C ASN A 205 -10.54 -16.74 -11.84
N CYS A 206 -10.23 -15.81 -10.91
CA CYS A 206 -10.03 -16.15 -9.50
C CYS A 206 -11.32 -16.66 -8.84
N GLY A 207 -12.49 -16.14 -9.23
CA GLY A 207 -13.78 -16.50 -8.63
C GLY A 207 -13.89 -16.18 -7.13
N LYS A 208 -13.07 -15.26 -6.62
CA LYS A 208 -12.99 -14.89 -5.20
C LYS A 208 -13.49 -13.47 -4.96
N ILE A 209 -14.00 -13.23 -3.76
CA ILE A 209 -14.54 -11.94 -3.32
C ILE A 209 -13.61 -11.34 -2.25
N ASN A 210 -13.46 -10.01 -2.26
CA ASN A 210 -12.67 -9.30 -1.24
C ASN A 210 -13.38 -9.30 0.12
N ASN A 211 -12.62 -9.41 1.21
CA ASN A 211 -13.14 -9.17 2.55
C ASN A 211 -13.43 -7.68 2.75
N LYS A 212 -14.58 -7.34 3.37
CA LYS A 212 -14.99 -5.95 3.66
C LYS A 212 -13.98 -5.16 4.50
N ASN A 213 -13.16 -5.83 5.30
CA ASN A 213 -12.17 -5.20 6.19
C ASN A 213 -10.83 -4.94 5.48
N TRP A 214 -10.62 -5.47 4.28
CA TRP A 214 -9.42 -5.20 3.51
C TRP A 214 -9.43 -3.77 2.98
N PHE A 215 -8.25 -3.18 2.88
CA PHE A 215 -8.11 -1.83 2.36
C PHE A 215 -8.53 -1.80 0.88
N ASP A 216 -9.67 -1.16 0.62
CA ASP A 216 -10.17 -0.85 -0.70
C ASP A 216 -9.99 0.64 -0.97
N PHE A 217 -9.23 0.97 -2.01
CA PHE A 217 -8.90 2.36 -2.29
C PHE A 217 -10.13 3.20 -2.69
N ARG A 218 -11.27 2.61 -3.06
CA ARG A 218 -12.52 3.39 -3.28
C ARG A 218 -12.98 4.14 -2.04
N TYR A 219 -12.72 3.60 -0.86
CA TYR A 219 -13.15 4.17 0.42
C TYR A 219 -12.00 4.83 1.19
N TYR A 220 -10.91 5.14 0.47
CA TYR A 220 -9.84 5.98 0.95
C TYR A 220 -10.27 7.46 1.00
N TRP A 221 -9.68 8.22 1.91
CA TRP A 221 -9.84 9.67 2.00
C TRP A 221 -8.57 10.34 2.51
N ILE A 222 -8.36 11.60 2.10
CA ILE A 222 -7.25 12.44 2.55
C ILE A 222 -7.67 13.90 2.69
N ILE A 223 -7.05 14.58 3.66
CA ILE A 223 -7.04 16.03 3.81
C ILE A 223 -5.59 16.48 3.73
N LYS A 224 -5.31 17.45 2.86
CA LYS A 224 -4.02 18.13 2.74
C LYS A 224 -4.08 19.49 3.45
N GLY A 225 -2.95 19.96 3.96
CA GLY A 225 -2.82 21.24 4.68
C GLY A 225 -3.26 21.21 6.14
N GLU A 226 -3.72 20.08 6.68
CA GLU A 226 -4.04 19.92 8.09
C GLU A 226 -3.68 18.52 8.60
N TYR A 227 -3.39 18.41 9.90
CA TYR A 227 -3.16 17.14 10.58
C TYR A 227 -4.01 17.05 11.85
N LEU A 228 -4.25 15.81 12.30
CA LEU A 228 -4.90 15.53 13.58
C LEU A 228 -3.87 15.12 14.62
N ASP A 229 -3.90 15.75 15.79
CA ASP A 229 -3.12 15.31 16.94
C ASP A 229 -3.71 14.05 17.60
N ARG A 230 -3.01 13.51 18.59
CA ARG A 230 -3.45 12.33 19.35
C ARG A 230 -4.86 12.47 19.94
N LEU A 231 -5.21 13.63 20.50
CA LEU A 231 -6.49 13.82 21.20
C LEU A 231 -7.65 13.80 20.22
N LYS A 232 -7.54 14.54 19.11
CA LYS A 232 -8.53 14.52 18.02
C LYS A 232 -8.72 13.11 17.45
N ILE A 233 -7.63 12.37 17.23
CA ILE A 233 -7.71 10.98 16.75
C ILE A 233 -8.34 10.07 17.81
N ASN A 234 -8.05 10.26 19.10
CA ASN A 234 -8.66 9.49 20.18
C ASN A 234 -10.18 9.64 20.17
N GLU A 235 -10.69 10.86 20.05
CA GLU A 235 -12.14 11.09 19.97
C GLU A 235 -12.79 10.39 18.77
N ILE A 236 -12.16 10.46 17.59
CA ILE A 236 -12.66 9.78 16.39
C ILE A 236 -12.74 8.27 16.62
N PHE A 237 -11.77 7.72 17.37
CA PHE A 237 -11.69 6.31 17.72
C PHE A 237 -12.54 5.91 18.93
N GLY A 238 -13.28 6.82 19.57
CA GLY A 238 -14.00 6.54 20.81
C GLY A 238 -13.05 6.10 21.94
N LEU A 239 -11.96 6.84 22.09
CA LEU A 239 -10.97 6.69 23.16
C LEU A 239 -10.98 7.91 24.08
N ASP A 240 -10.62 7.71 25.35
CA ASP A 240 -10.37 8.80 26.30
C ASP A 240 -9.03 9.54 26.02
N ASN A 241 -8.73 10.57 26.81
CA ASN A 241 -7.49 11.35 26.68
C ASN A 241 -6.21 10.54 27.01
N LYS A 242 -6.33 9.40 27.70
CA LYS A 242 -5.23 8.48 27.99
C LYS A 242 -5.06 7.44 26.87
N GLY A 243 -6.04 7.29 25.98
CA GLY A 243 -6.05 6.33 24.88
C GLY A 243 -6.75 5.01 25.25
N ASN A 244 -7.49 4.96 26.35
CA ASN A 244 -8.30 3.80 26.73
C ASN A 244 -9.63 3.82 25.98
N VAL A 245 -10.22 2.65 25.75
CA VAL A 245 -11.51 2.52 25.08
C VAL A 245 -12.61 3.11 25.98
N SER A 246 -13.34 4.10 25.45
CA SER A 246 -14.51 4.68 26.12
C SER A 246 -15.83 4.18 25.53
N ILE A 247 -15.82 3.76 24.26
CA ILE A 247 -16.99 3.21 23.55
C ILE A 247 -16.68 1.76 23.12
N TYR A 248 -17.41 0.82 23.71
CA TYR A 248 -17.30 -0.62 23.52
C TYR A 248 -18.40 -1.16 22.61
N GLY A 249 -18.14 -2.26 21.90
CA GLY A 249 -19.14 -2.97 21.09
C GLY A 249 -19.49 -2.30 19.75
N ASP A 250 -18.80 -1.21 19.39
CA ASP A 250 -18.93 -0.56 18.09
C ASP A 250 -17.89 -1.14 17.10
N GLU A 251 -18.36 -1.99 16.19
CA GLU A 251 -17.53 -2.68 15.19
C GLU A 251 -16.73 -1.69 14.31
N PHE A 252 -17.30 -0.52 14.01
CA PHE A 252 -16.63 0.48 13.19
C PHE A 252 -15.47 1.14 13.94
N LEU A 253 -15.68 1.51 15.20
CA LEU A 253 -14.60 2.05 16.02
C LEU A 253 -13.50 1.01 16.29
N GLU A 254 -13.86 -0.26 16.49
CA GLU A 254 -12.90 -1.37 16.58
C GLU A 254 -12.05 -1.51 15.31
N PHE A 255 -12.71 -1.49 14.15
CA PHE A 255 -12.03 -1.49 12.85
C PHE A 255 -11.02 -0.32 12.74
N LEU A 256 -11.44 0.90 13.08
CA LEU A 256 -10.59 2.10 13.01
C LEU A 256 -9.37 2.04 13.94
N ARG A 257 -9.57 1.57 15.17
CA ARG A 257 -8.52 1.45 16.20
C ARG A 257 -7.48 0.40 15.83
N GLY A 258 -7.93 -0.70 15.21
CA GLY A 258 -7.13 -1.90 15.07
C GLY A 258 -6.76 -2.50 16.42
N ASN A 259 -5.87 -3.49 16.40
CA ASN A 259 -5.44 -4.22 17.58
C ASN A 259 -3.98 -4.64 17.46
N ARG A 260 -3.31 -4.84 18.60
CA ARG A 260 -2.01 -5.50 18.61
C ARG A 260 -2.20 -6.99 18.33
N ALA A 261 -1.25 -7.58 17.62
CA ALA A 261 -1.22 -9.02 17.43
C ALA A 261 -1.05 -9.72 18.79
N SER A 262 -1.74 -10.84 18.96
CA SER A 262 -1.55 -11.79 20.04
C SER A 262 -1.45 -13.21 19.48
N SER A 263 -1.22 -14.20 20.32
CA SER A 263 -1.24 -15.61 19.91
C SER A 263 -2.59 -16.06 19.33
N MET A 264 -3.68 -15.36 19.67
CA MET A 264 -5.05 -15.73 19.27
C MET A 264 -5.63 -14.82 18.19
N ILE A 265 -5.16 -13.57 18.08
CA ILE A 265 -5.75 -12.57 17.19
C ILE A 265 -4.65 -11.93 16.35
N PRO A 266 -4.77 -11.97 15.00
CA PRO A 266 -3.82 -11.28 14.13
C PRO A 266 -3.88 -9.77 14.38
N GLY A 267 -2.72 -9.11 14.30
CA GLY A 267 -2.64 -7.67 14.49
C GLY A 267 -3.32 -6.91 13.35
N SER A 268 -3.94 -5.77 13.68
CA SER A 268 -4.52 -4.85 12.70
C SER A 268 -4.05 -3.43 13.00
N SER A 269 -3.53 -2.75 11.98
CA SER A 269 -3.09 -1.36 12.10
C SER A 269 -4.27 -0.41 12.32
N LYS A 270 -4.00 0.79 12.86
CA LYS A 270 -4.97 1.88 12.86
C LYS A 270 -5.30 2.28 11.41
N LYS A 271 -6.51 2.78 11.19
CA LYS A 271 -7.03 3.13 9.86
C LYS A 271 -6.94 4.62 9.53
N ILE A 272 -6.45 5.42 10.48
CA ILE A 272 -6.19 6.85 10.32
C ILE A 272 -4.71 7.10 10.57
N PHE A 273 -4.09 7.80 9.63
CA PHE A 273 -2.68 8.13 9.55
C PHE A 273 -2.58 9.64 9.48
N SER A 274 -1.82 10.25 10.38
CA SER A 274 -1.76 11.71 10.52
C SER A 274 -0.32 12.13 10.68
N PHE A 275 0.09 13.15 9.92
CA PHE A 275 1.47 13.59 9.84
C PHE A 275 1.52 15.10 10.07
N LYS A 276 2.27 15.49 11.11
CA LYS A 276 2.54 16.91 11.38
C LYS A 276 3.44 17.48 10.29
N ILE A 277 4.48 16.74 9.92
CA ILE A 277 5.33 17.02 8.76
C ILE A 277 4.50 16.74 7.50
N GLY A 278 4.42 17.74 6.61
CA GLY A 278 3.58 17.67 5.41
C GLY A 278 2.11 18.07 5.63
N ASN A 279 1.68 18.32 6.88
CA ASN A 279 0.32 18.72 7.23
C ASN A 279 -0.74 17.89 6.49
N LYS A 280 -0.73 16.57 6.67
CA LYS A 280 -1.71 15.70 6.00
C LYS A 280 -2.25 14.64 6.93
N VAL A 281 -3.53 14.29 6.72
CA VAL A 281 -4.19 13.18 7.40
C VAL A 281 -4.97 12.39 6.36
N PHE A 282 -4.84 11.07 6.40
CA PHE A 282 -5.59 10.17 5.54
C PHE A 282 -6.07 8.95 6.30
N GLY A 283 -7.01 8.25 5.70
CA GLY A 283 -7.47 6.99 6.21
C GLY A 283 -8.29 6.22 5.19
N TYR A 284 -8.84 5.11 5.64
CA TYR A 284 -9.77 4.33 4.83
C TYR A 284 -10.81 3.64 5.69
N VAL A 285 -11.94 3.35 5.07
CA VAL A 285 -13.10 2.69 5.68
C VAL A 285 -13.60 1.55 4.79
N ARG A 286 -14.68 0.88 5.18
CA ARG A 286 -15.14 -0.36 4.52
C ARG A 286 -16.17 -0.12 3.42
N ASN A 287 -16.83 1.04 3.44
CA ASN A 287 -17.91 1.40 2.52
C ASN A 287 -18.20 2.91 2.55
N GLU A 288 -19.09 3.37 1.67
CA GLU A 288 -19.51 4.78 1.60
C GLU A 288 -20.18 5.28 2.87
N GLN A 289 -21.01 4.46 3.53
CA GLN A 289 -21.71 4.89 4.74
C GLN A 289 -20.73 5.25 5.86
N GLU A 290 -19.68 4.44 6.03
CA GLU A 290 -18.59 4.73 6.97
C GLU A 290 -17.76 5.94 6.57
N LEU A 291 -17.62 6.20 5.27
CA LEU A 291 -16.91 7.38 4.77
C LEU A 291 -17.68 8.65 5.15
N ASP A 292 -19.00 8.64 5.04
CA ASP A 292 -19.86 9.74 5.48
C ASP A 292 -19.85 9.93 7.01
N ILE A 293 -19.70 8.85 7.77
CA ILE A 293 -19.49 8.93 9.23
C ILE A 293 -18.15 9.64 9.52
N ILE A 294 -17.07 9.26 8.83
CA ILE A 294 -15.76 9.91 8.99
C ILE A 294 -15.83 11.38 8.61
N LYS A 295 -16.40 11.71 7.45
CA LYS A 295 -16.55 13.09 6.99
C LYS A 295 -17.19 13.93 8.09
N ARG A 296 -18.35 13.52 8.62
CA ARG A 296 -19.04 14.20 9.74
C ARG A 296 -18.20 14.33 11.00
N LYS A 297 -17.48 13.28 11.41
CA LYS A 297 -16.58 13.32 12.57
C LYS A 297 -15.42 14.30 12.37
N LEU A 298 -14.95 14.48 11.14
CA LEU A 298 -13.87 15.42 10.80
C LEU A 298 -14.34 16.87 10.75
N GLN A 299 -15.58 17.15 10.28
CA GLN A 299 -16.12 18.53 10.17
C GLN A 299 -15.94 19.36 11.45
N THR A 300 -16.12 18.74 12.61
CA THR A 300 -16.03 19.44 13.90
C THR A 300 -14.62 19.49 14.48
N ARG A 301 -13.61 18.98 13.77
CA ARG A 301 -12.25 18.73 14.29
C ARG A 301 -11.12 19.30 13.42
N ILE A 302 -11.43 19.67 12.19
CA ILE A 302 -10.51 20.35 11.28
C ILE A 302 -10.92 21.82 11.12
N LYS A 303 -9.95 22.70 10.90
CA LYS A 303 -10.19 24.14 10.70
C LYS A 303 -10.60 24.44 9.25
N GLN A 304 -10.18 23.60 8.31
CA GLN A 304 -10.50 23.75 6.90
C GLN A 304 -11.92 23.30 6.57
N ASP A 305 -12.47 23.83 5.46
CA ASP A 305 -13.70 23.33 4.89
C ASP A 305 -13.53 21.86 4.45
N ILE A 306 -14.50 21.03 4.80
CA ILE A 306 -14.56 19.61 4.47
C ILE A 306 -14.68 19.34 2.98
N ASN A 307 -15.02 20.35 2.19
CA ASN A 307 -14.96 20.31 0.74
C ASN A 307 -13.54 20.00 0.22
N ASN A 308 -12.52 20.10 1.08
CA ASN A 308 -11.13 19.73 0.79
C ASN A 308 -10.82 18.22 0.98
N ILE A 309 -11.80 17.38 1.35
CA ILE A 309 -11.59 15.94 1.45
C ILE A 309 -11.55 15.35 0.04
N ILE A 310 -10.37 14.84 -0.35
CA ILE A 310 -10.18 14.10 -1.60
C ILE A 310 -10.40 12.61 -1.30
N THR A 311 -11.29 11.96 -2.04
CA THR A 311 -11.54 10.53 -1.90
C THR A 311 -10.68 9.71 -2.85
N GLY A 312 -10.51 8.42 -2.56
CA GLY A 312 -9.81 7.53 -3.48
C GLY A 312 -10.55 7.34 -4.81
N LYS A 313 -11.88 7.51 -4.84
CA LYS A 313 -12.64 7.59 -6.11
C LYS A 313 -12.23 8.80 -6.94
N ASP A 314 -12.08 9.98 -6.33
CA ASP A 314 -11.63 11.19 -7.02
C ASP A 314 -10.23 11.00 -7.60
N ILE A 315 -9.33 10.41 -6.81
CA ILE A 315 -7.96 10.10 -7.25
C ILE A 315 -7.96 9.12 -8.43
N LEU A 316 -8.72 8.02 -8.34
CA LEU A 316 -8.81 7.03 -9.43
C LEU A 316 -9.42 7.65 -10.70
N LEU A 317 -10.41 8.53 -10.57
CA LEU A 317 -11.02 9.24 -11.70
C LEU A 317 -10.01 10.18 -12.38
N ASN A 318 -9.19 10.88 -11.60
CA ASN A 318 -8.13 11.73 -12.16
C ASN A 318 -7.05 10.92 -12.89
N ILE A 319 -6.64 9.78 -12.32
CA ILE A 319 -5.73 8.84 -12.99
C ILE A 319 -6.36 8.33 -14.31
N GLN A 320 -7.64 7.97 -14.29
CA GLN A 320 -8.36 7.53 -15.48
C GLN A 320 -8.40 8.62 -16.57
N ASN A 321 -8.54 9.88 -16.16
CA ASN A 321 -8.54 11.04 -17.06
C ASN A 321 -7.14 11.52 -17.48
N GLY A 322 -6.07 10.83 -17.06
CA GLY A 322 -4.68 11.19 -17.39
C GLY A 322 -4.15 12.43 -16.65
N ARG A 323 -4.82 12.85 -15.56
CA ARG A 323 -4.38 13.98 -14.72
C ARG A 323 -3.56 13.45 -13.55
N ASN A 324 -2.23 13.46 -13.69
CA ASN A 324 -1.32 13.15 -12.59
C ASN A 324 -1.02 14.44 -11.82
N GLY A 325 -1.49 14.56 -10.57
CA GLY A 325 -0.96 15.52 -9.60
C GLY A 325 -1.76 16.80 -9.31
N ASP A 326 -2.71 17.19 -10.15
CA ASP A 326 -3.48 18.43 -9.95
C ASP A 326 -4.86 18.16 -9.32
N VAL A 327 -4.92 18.15 -7.98
CA VAL A 327 -6.11 18.42 -7.16
C VAL A 327 -5.73 19.30 -5.99
#